data_AF-A0A1I4E2F4-F1
#
_entry.id   AF-A0A1I4E2F4-F1
#
_cell.length_a   1.000
_cell.length_b   1.000
_cell.length_c   1.000
_cell.angle_alpha   90.00
_cell.angle_beta   90.00
_cell.angle_gamma   90.00
#
_symmetry.space_group_name_H-M   'P 1'
#
loop_
_entity.id
_entity.type
_entity.pdbx_description
1 polymer ?
#
loop_
_entity_poly.entity_id
_entity_poly.type
_entity_poly.pdbx_seq_one_letter_code
_entity_poly.pdbx_strand_id
1 'polypeptide(L)'
;MWNGELLKVDAGGSARWGRHVPVNEVERTFCYEADSVFRIYSDTERAYFRAFFAGMDVITEAGDVPRGHGQFRLTELDAGGDGQGRNSNGKDELFGTMEWREVDGRDTGVITVERGTGRWDGTTGTFNVWFPAFCAFDPAASYNVTDPLDTLFFIEGTGHLNR
;
A
#
# COMPACT_ATOMS: atom_id res chain seq x y z
N MET A 1 15.12 -13.71 10.14
CA MET A 1 14.60 -13.80 8.75
C MET A 1 13.40 -14.71 8.72
N TRP A 2 12.27 -14.15 8.29
CA TRP A 2 10.96 -14.78 8.29
C TRP A 2 10.81 -15.74 7.10
N ASN A 3 10.92 -17.05 7.31
CA ASN A 3 10.65 -18.03 6.25
C ASN A 3 9.41 -18.85 6.63
N GLY A 4 8.28 -18.58 5.97
CA GLY A 4 7.01 -19.25 6.24
C GLY A 4 6.36 -18.90 7.60
N GLU A 5 6.95 -17.98 8.36
CA GLU A 5 6.37 -17.46 9.60
C GLU A 5 5.13 -16.62 9.28
N LEU A 6 4.11 -16.67 10.15
CA LEU A 6 2.98 -15.74 10.07
C LEU A 6 3.43 -14.36 10.53
N LEU A 7 3.37 -13.40 9.62
CA LEU A 7 3.75 -12.02 9.85
C LEU A 7 2.53 -11.14 9.97
N LYS A 8 2.68 -10.08 10.75
CA LYS A 8 1.74 -8.98 10.88
C LYS A 8 2.28 -7.79 10.10
N VAL A 9 1.37 -6.99 9.57
CA VAL A 9 1.69 -5.74 8.90
C VAL A 9 0.80 -4.63 9.43
N ASP A 10 1.40 -3.48 9.66
CA ASP A 10 0.70 -2.23 9.95
C ASP A 10 1.35 -1.07 9.21
N ALA A 11 0.51 -0.16 8.74
CA ALA A 11 0.96 1.05 8.07
C ALA A 11 0.02 2.22 8.30
N GLY A 12 0.56 3.42 8.11
CA GLY A 12 -0.20 4.65 8.07
C GLY A 12 0.46 5.66 7.16
N GLY A 13 -0.34 6.41 6.42
CA GLY A 13 0.16 7.42 5.51
C GLY A 13 -0.93 8.21 4.82
N SER A 14 -0.52 8.93 3.79
CA SER A 14 -1.41 9.78 3.01
C SER A 14 -1.33 9.43 1.54
N ALA A 15 -2.48 9.46 0.86
CA ALA A 15 -2.56 9.33 -0.57
C ALA A 15 -3.09 10.62 -1.19
N ARG A 16 -2.71 10.85 -2.44
CA ARG A 16 -3.22 11.92 -3.28
C ARG A 16 -3.82 11.30 -4.51
N TRP A 17 -5.12 11.50 -4.68
CA TRP A 17 -5.82 11.19 -5.92
C TRP A 17 -5.59 12.31 -6.91
N GLY A 18 -5.18 11.95 -8.12
CA GLY A 18 -4.81 12.86 -9.19
C GLY A 18 -5.78 12.77 -10.36
N ARG A 19 -5.23 12.51 -11.56
CA ARG A 19 -5.98 12.57 -12.81
C ARG A 19 -7.13 11.56 -12.87
N HIS A 20 -8.25 12.02 -13.42
CA HIS A 20 -9.42 11.19 -13.68
C HIS A 20 -9.34 10.63 -15.10
N VAL A 21 -9.59 9.33 -15.23
CA VAL A 21 -9.70 8.67 -16.54
C VAL A 21 -11.03 7.93 -16.63
N PRO A 22 -11.88 8.24 -17.63
CA PRO A 22 -13.09 7.46 -17.88
C PRO A 22 -12.74 6.02 -18.20
N VAL A 23 -13.41 5.07 -17.55
CA VAL A 23 -13.25 3.64 -17.83
C VAL A 23 -14.35 3.16 -18.77
N ASN A 24 -15.58 3.58 -18.50
CA ASN A 24 -16.77 3.32 -19.31
C ASN A 24 -17.81 4.44 -19.09
N GLU A 25 -19.06 4.20 -19.49
CA GLU A 25 -20.15 5.17 -19.38
C GLU A 25 -20.49 5.54 -17.92
N VAL A 26 -20.23 4.65 -16.96
CA VAL A 26 -20.67 4.78 -15.56
C VAL A 26 -19.51 4.76 -14.54
N GLU A 27 -18.30 4.38 -14.96
CA GLU A 27 -17.12 4.29 -14.10
C GLU A 27 -16.00 5.23 -14.55
N ARG A 28 -15.33 5.81 -13.55
CA ARG A 28 -14.09 6.57 -13.71
C ARG A 28 -13.01 6.00 -12.81
N THR A 29 -11.78 6.44 -13.00
CA THR A 29 -10.67 6.08 -12.12
C THR A 29 -9.93 7.31 -11.61
N PHE A 30 -9.49 7.28 -10.35
CA PHE A 30 -8.44 8.15 -9.83
C PHE A 30 -7.10 7.44 -9.97
N CYS A 31 -6.14 8.04 -10.68
CA CYS A 31 -4.74 7.69 -10.42
C CYS A 31 -4.37 8.18 -9.02
N TYR A 32 -3.72 7.35 -8.20
CA TYR A 32 -3.27 7.77 -6.88
C TYR A 32 -1.77 7.56 -6.69
N GLU A 33 -1.20 8.41 -5.83
CA GLU A 33 0.14 8.23 -5.26
C GLU A 33 0.00 8.24 -3.74
N ALA A 34 0.64 7.29 -3.05
CA ALA A 34 0.58 7.18 -1.60
C ALA A 34 1.98 7.12 -0.99
N ASP A 35 2.18 7.83 0.11
CA ASP A 35 3.41 7.78 0.93
C ASP A 35 3.04 7.38 2.35
N SER A 36 3.69 6.33 2.86
CA SER A 36 3.40 5.78 4.18
C SER A 36 4.62 5.18 4.85
N VAL A 37 4.50 4.93 6.15
CA VAL A 37 5.43 4.08 6.90
C VAL A 37 4.79 2.71 7.08
N PHE A 38 5.52 1.66 6.71
CA PHE A 38 5.14 0.26 6.84
C PHE A 38 5.99 -0.41 7.92
N ARG A 39 5.37 -1.23 8.74
CA ARG A 39 6.06 -2.17 9.62
C ARG A 39 5.60 -3.58 9.30
N ILE A 40 6.55 -4.46 9.02
CA ILE A 40 6.34 -5.90 8.89
C ILE A 40 7.01 -6.56 10.10
N TYR A 41 6.29 -7.40 10.83
CA TYR A 41 6.78 -7.93 12.09
C TYR A 41 6.21 -9.29 12.46
N SER A 42 7.00 -10.04 13.21
CA SER A 42 6.56 -11.18 14.01
C SER A 42 6.69 -10.85 15.50
N ASP A 43 6.53 -11.85 16.37
CA ASP A 43 6.69 -11.66 17.81
C ASP A 43 8.18 -11.48 18.21
N THR A 44 9.12 -11.82 17.33
CA THR A 44 10.57 -11.79 17.63
C THR A 44 11.38 -10.83 16.76
N GLU A 45 10.88 -10.46 15.58
CA GLU A 45 11.62 -9.67 14.59
C GLU A 45 10.70 -8.64 13.93
N ARG A 46 11.25 -7.49 13.54
CA ARG A 46 10.51 -6.41 12.86
C ARG A 46 11.40 -5.70 11.84
N ALA A 47 10.80 -5.21 10.76
CA ALA A 47 11.44 -4.29 9.82
C ALA A 47 10.50 -3.12 9.53
N TYR A 48 11.10 -1.95 9.31
CA TYR A 48 10.41 -0.71 9.02
C TYR A 48 10.77 -0.24 7.62
N PHE A 49 9.77 0.23 6.88
CA PHE A 49 9.91 0.65 5.51
C PHE A 49 9.21 1.99 5.30
N ARG A 50 9.76 2.84 4.43
CA ARG A 50 8.98 3.85 3.74
C ARG A 50 8.35 3.17 2.55
N ALA A 51 7.06 3.32 2.40
CA ALA A 51 6.29 2.73 1.32
C ALA A 51 5.79 3.82 0.39
N PHE A 52 6.06 3.66 -0.90
CA PHE A 52 5.44 4.44 -1.95
C PHE A 52 4.52 3.54 -2.77
N PHE A 53 3.25 3.91 -2.89
CA PHE A 53 2.28 3.23 -3.74
C PHE A 53 1.91 4.13 -4.91
N ALA A 54 1.67 3.54 -6.07
CA ALA A 54 1.08 4.21 -7.21
C ALA A 54 0.08 3.28 -7.88
N GLY A 55 -1.14 3.77 -8.14
CA GLY A 55 -2.20 2.90 -8.61
C GLY A 55 -3.41 3.64 -9.16
N MET A 56 -4.49 2.90 -9.32
CA MET A 56 -5.77 3.36 -9.81
C MET A 56 -6.91 2.83 -8.94
N ASP A 57 -7.78 3.73 -8.53
CA ASP A 57 -9.02 3.42 -7.80
C ASP A 57 -10.21 3.68 -8.72
N VAL A 58 -11.15 2.74 -8.79
CA VAL A 58 -12.38 2.89 -9.57
C VAL A 58 -13.41 3.64 -8.73
N ILE A 59 -14.08 4.59 -9.36
CA ILE A 59 -15.13 5.41 -8.76
C ILE A 59 -16.42 5.19 -9.54
N THR A 60 -17.51 4.97 -8.82
CA THR A 60 -18.86 4.87 -9.41
C THR A 60 -19.47 6.26 -9.59
N GLU A 61 -20.59 6.36 -10.32
CA GLU A 61 -21.37 7.60 -10.42
C GLU A 61 -21.86 8.14 -9.07
N ALA A 62 -22.04 7.25 -8.09
CA ALA A 62 -22.47 7.61 -6.74
C ALA A 62 -21.31 8.20 -5.89
N GLY A 63 -20.08 8.17 -6.39
CA GLY A 63 -18.89 8.63 -5.69
C GLY A 63 -18.24 7.56 -4.80
N ASP A 64 -18.77 6.32 -4.81
CA ASP A 64 -18.20 5.19 -4.08
C ASP A 64 -16.94 4.68 -4.78
N VAL A 65 -15.99 4.15 -4.00
CA VAL A 65 -14.74 3.59 -4.50
C VAL A 65 -14.70 2.09 -4.22
N PRO A 66 -15.32 1.23 -5.05
CA PRO A 66 -15.52 -0.18 -4.72
C PRO A 66 -14.26 -1.04 -4.86
N ARG A 67 -13.25 -0.58 -5.60
CA ARG A 67 -12.03 -1.35 -5.88
C ARG A 67 -10.90 -0.48 -6.38
N GLY A 68 -9.68 -0.98 -6.23
CA GLY A 68 -8.50 -0.39 -6.84
C GLY A 68 -7.33 -1.38 -6.90
N HIS A 69 -6.29 -0.95 -7.59
CA HIS A 69 -5.04 -1.72 -7.70
C HIS A 69 -3.85 -0.79 -7.86
N GLY A 70 -2.66 -1.25 -7.52
CA GLY A 70 -1.45 -0.46 -7.64
C GLY A 70 -0.18 -1.28 -7.50
N GLN A 71 0.94 -0.61 -7.70
CA GLN A 71 2.27 -1.13 -7.43
C GLN A 71 2.86 -0.39 -6.24
N PHE A 72 3.77 -1.06 -5.53
CA PHE A 72 4.47 -0.44 -4.41
C PHE A 72 5.97 -0.68 -4.46
N ARG A 73 6.67 0.23 -3.77
CA ARG A 73 8.08 0.09 -3.38
C ARG A 73 8.20 0.35 -1.88
N LEU A 74 8.69 -0.64 -1.14
CA LEU A 74 9.04 -0.51 0.27
C LEU A 74 10.56 -0.34 0.37
N THR A 75 11.02 0.83 0.77
CA THR A 75 12.42 1.12 1.00
C THR A 75 12.69 1.00 2.49
N GLU A 76 13.59 0.10 2.88
CA GLU A 76 13.90 -0.13 4.29
C GLU A 76 14.48 1.14 4.96
N LEU A 77 13.94 1.46 6.14
CA LEU A 77 14.31 2.66 6.90
C LEU A 77 15.50 2.43 7.82
N ASP A 78 15.65 1.23 8.38
CA ASP A 78 16.70 0.94 9.35
C ASP A 78 17.02 -0.57 9.38
N ALA A 79 18.23 -0.92 8.93
CA ALA A 79 18.79 -2.27 9.01
C ALA A 79 19.33 -2.57 10.41
N GLY A 80 18.53 -2.31 11.45
CA GLY A 80 18.83 -2.63 12.83
C GLY A 80 20.02 -1.87 13.46
N GLY A 81 19.73 -0.74 14.12
CA GLY A 81 20.06 -0.59 15.54
C GLY A 81 21.51 -0.43 16.01
N ASP A 82 22.52 -0.22 15.17
CA ASP A 82 23.89 0.06 15.63
C ASP A 82 24.54 1.33 15.04
N GLY A 83 23.78 2.16 14.32
CA GLY A 83 24.27 3.48 13.88
C GLY A 83 25.49 3.43 12.96
N GLN A 84 25.86 2.26 12.45
CA GLN A 84 26.91 2.10 11.45
C GLN A 84 26.25 1.73 10.13
N GLY A 85 26.06 2.77 9.30
CA GLY A 85 25.48 2.67 7.97
C GLY A 85 26.04 1.47 7.19
N ARG A 86 25.17 0.52 6.91
CA ARG A 86 25.43 -0.58 5.98
C ARG A 86 24.52 -0.47 4.78
N ASN A 87 24.83 0.50 3.92
CA ASN A 87 25.30 0.23 2.57
C ASN A 87 25.78 1.55 1.96
N SER A 88 26.90 1.53 1.26
CA SER A 88 27.37 2.67 0.47
C SER A 88 26.73 2.71 -0.92
N ASN A 89 25.77 1.82 -1.22
CA ASN A 89 25.30 1.51 -2.59
C ASN A 89 23.76 1.39 -2.78
N GLY A 90 22.93 1.87 -1.85
CA GLY A 90 21.47 1.99 -2.04
C GLY A 90 20.67 1.11 -1.08
N LYS A 91 19.59 1.66 -0.52
CA LYS A 91 18.75 1.02 0.51
C LYS A 91 18.16 -0.31 0.02
N ASP A 92 18.01 -1.29 0.92
CA ASP A 92 17.37 -2.58 0.60
C ASP A 92 15.86 -2.36 0.42
N GLU A 93 15.26 -3.00 -0.58
CA GLU A 93 13.89 -2.71 -1.02
C GLU A 93 13.05 -3.98 -1.24
N LEU A 94 11.74 -3.85 -1.10
CA LEU A 94 10.73 -4.81 -1.56
C LEU A 94 9.85 -4.14 -2.62
N PHE A 95 9.44 -4.91 -3.62
CA PHE A 95 8.56 -4.46 -4.70
C PHE A 95 7.38 -5.41 -4.83
N GLY A 96 6.25 -4.88 -5.28
CA GLY A 96 5.09 -5.72 -5.53
C GLY A 96 3.85 -4.94 -5.90
N THR A 97 2.71 -5.59 -5.70
CA THR A 97 1.38 -5.11 -6.09
C THR A 97 0.42 -5.10 -4.91
N MET A 98 -0.56 -4.20 -4.97
CA MET A 98 -1.70 -4.18 -4.07
C MET A 98 -2.97 -4.22 -4.90
N GLU A 99 -3.89 -5.10 -4.53
CA GLU A 99 -5.25 -5.14 -5.06
C GLU A 99 -6.22 -4.98 -3.91
N TRP A 100 -7.28 -4.21 -4.09
CA TRP A 100 -8.23 -3.95 -3.03
C TRP A 100 -9.66 -3.83 -3.51
N ARG A 101 -10.60 -4.13 -2.61
CA ARG A 101 -12.05 -4.03 -2.82
C ARG A 101 -12.81 -3.77 -1.52
N GLU A 102 -13.95 -3.10 -1.64
CA GLU A 102 -14.93 -3.00 -0.57
C GLU A 102 -15.69 -4.34 -0.46
N VAL A 103 -15.75 -4.89 0.76
CA VAL A 103 -16.51 -6.10 1.12
C VAL A 103 -17.27 -5.82 2.40
N ASP A 104 -18.60 -5.88 2.34
CA ASP A 104 -19.49 -5.63 3.48
C ASP A 104 -19.22 -4.29 4.19
N GLY A 105 -18.99 -3.22 3.40
CA GLY A 105 -18.66 -1.89 3.91
C GLY A 105 -17.26 -1.79 4.53
N ARG A 106 -16.37 -2.74 4.21
CA ARG A 106 -14.98 -2.74 4.66
C ARG A 106 -14.02 -2.85 3.49
N ASP A 107 -13.07 -1.95 3.51
CA ASP A 107 -11.90 -1.93 2.65
C ASP A 107 -10.97 -3.12 2.94
N THR A 108 -10.98 -4.13 2.05
CA THR A 108 -10.12 -5.32 2.13
C THR A 108 -9.20 -5.47 0.92
N GLY A 109 -7.96 -5.91 1.13
CA GLY A 109 -6.99 -6.02 0.05
C GLY A 109 -5.97 -7.13 0.22
N VAL A 110 -5.19 -7.33 -0.82
CA VAL A 110 -4.05 -8.25 -0.87
C VAL A 110 -2.83 -7.46 -1.31
N ILE A 111 -1.79 -7.52 -0.49
CA ILE A 111 -0.46 -7.01 -0.83
C ILE A 111 0.37 -8.22 -1.24
N THR A 112 0.89 -8.21 -2.46
CA THR A 112 1.75 -9.26 -3.00
C THR A 112 3.16 -8.72 -3.15
N VAL A 113 4.11 -9.26 -2.37
CA VAL A 113 5.54 -9.01 -2.53
C VAL A 113 6.08 -9.93 -3.62
N GLU A 114 6.59 -9.33 -4.70
CA GLU A 114 7.02 -10.04 -5.91
C GLU A 114 8.53 -10.23 -5.97
N ARG A 115 9.31 -9.31 -5.39
CA ARG A 115 10.77 -9.39 -5.30
C ARG A 115 11.34 -8.45 -4.24
N GLY A 116 12.56 -8.73 -3.80
CA GLY A 116 13.36 -7.84 -2.95
C GLY A 116 14.78 -7.62 -3.49
N THR A 117 15.52 -6.73 -2.82
CA THR A 117 16.94 -6.43 -3.09
C THR A 117 17.77 -6.54 -1.81
N GLY A 118 19.10 -6.66 -1.95
CA GLY A 118 20.01 -6.70 -0.80
C GLY A 118 19.69 -7.86 0.14
N ARG A 119 19.44 -7.58 1.42
CA ARG A 119 19.06 -8.62 2.38
C ARG A 119 17.68 -9.23 2.11
N TRP A 120 16.86 -8.60 1.27
CA TRP A 120 15.55 -9.11 0.83
C TRP A 120 15.60 -9.86 -0.50
N ASP A 121 16.77 -10.05 -1.11
CA ASP A 121 16.88 -10.80 -2.37
C ASP A 121 16.27 -12.21 -2.25
N GLY A 122 15.44 -12.58 -3.24
CA GLY A 122 14.63 -13.80 -3.25
C GLY A 122 13.31 -13.74 -2.48
N THR A 123 13.01 -12.65 -1.77
CA THR A 123 11.78 -12.55 -0.96
C THR A 123 10.53 -12.39 -1.82
N THR A 124 9.53 -13.23 -1.57
CA THR A 124 8.18 -13.17 -2.17
C THR A 124 7.13 -13.43 -1.09
N GLY A 125 5.86 -13.09 -1.32
CA GLY A 125 4.82 -13.42 -0.36
C GLY A 125 3.56 -12.60 -0.50
N THR A 126 2.61 -12.84 0.40
CA THR A 126 1.32 -12.15 0.38
C THR A 126 0.85 -11.80 1.78
N PHE A 127 0.16 -10.66 1.89
CA PHE A 127 -0.56 -10.23 3.09
C PHE A 127 -2.01 -9.95 2.73
N ASN A 128 -2.93 -10.50 3.52
CA ASN A 128 -4.32 -10.07 3.51
C ASN A 128 -4.46 -8.91 4.46
N VAL A 129 -5.02 -7.80 3.98
CA VAL A 129 -5.07 -6.53 4.72
C VAL A 129 -6.49 -5.96 4.77
N TRP A 130 -6.73 -5.21 5.84
CA TRP A 130 -7.81 -4.24 5.97
C TRP A 130 -7.20 -2.85 5.85
N PHE A 131 -7.83 -1.94 5.11
CA PHE A 131 -7.27 -0.61 4.83
C PHE A 131 -8.31 0.52 4.98
N PRO A 132 -8.64 1.01 6.19
CA PRO A 132 -9.56 2.12 6.29
C PRO A 132 -8.94 3.39 5.67
N ALA A 133 -9.60 3.96 4.67
CA ALA A 133 -9.28 5.26 4.12
C ALA A 133 -10.24 6.35 4.63
N PHE A 134 -9.69 7.49 4.99
CA PHE A 134 -10.41 8.67 5.44
C PHE A 134 -10.10 9.83 4.49
N CYS A 135 -11.10 10.23 3.73
CA CYS A 135 -11.06 11.43 2.91
C CYS A 135 -11.93 12.51 3.55
N ALA A 136 -11.47 13.77 3.54
CA ALA A 136 -12.36 14.90 3.72
C ALA A 136 -13.07 15.17 2.38
N PHE A 137 -13.94 14.24 1.97
CA PHE A 137 -14.64 14.32 0.69
C PHE A 137 -16.13 14.59 0.90
N ASP A 138 -16.69 15.44 0.05
CA ASP A 138 -18.14 15.58 -0.11
C ASP A 138 -18.58 14.70 -1.30
N PRO A 139 -19.32 13.60 -1.07
CA PRO A 139 -19.82 12.73 -2.13
C PRO A 139 -20.67 13.47 -3.18
N ALA A 140 -21.30 14.60 -2.81
CA ALA A 140 -22.11 15.41 -3.73
C ALA A 140 -21.26 16.18 -4.78
N ALA A 141 -19.96 16.34 -4.55
CA ALA A 141 -19.03 16.99 -5.48
C ALA A 141 -18.37 16.00 -6.47
N SER A 142 -18.61 14.69 -6.29
CA SER A 142 -17.68 13.61 -6.64
C SER A 142 -17.38 13.40 -8.12
N TYR A 143 -18.32 13.69 -9.01
CA TYR A 143 -18.14 13.35 -10.43
C TYR A 143 -17.32 14.39 -11.22
N ASN A 144 -17.18 15.61 -10.68
CA ASN A 144 -16.59 16.76 -11.36
C ASN A 144 -15.38 17.36 -10.62
N VAL A 145 -14.90 16.73 -9.54
CA VAL A 145 -13.69 17.20 -8.87
C VAL A 145 -12.52 17.09 -9.86
N THR A 146 -11.89 18.20 -10.19
CA THR A 146 -10.65 18.22 -10.99
C THR A 146 -9.41 18.36 -10.11
N ASP A 147 -9.63 18.69 -8.85
CA ASP A 147 -8.58 18.99 -7.89
C ASP A 147 -8.11 17.71 -7.20
N PRO A 148 -6.81 17.60 -6.88
CA PRO A 148 -6.30 16.43 -6.20
C PRO A 148 -6.95 16.26 -4.84
N LEU A 149 -7.34 15.03 -4.51
CA LEU A 149 -7.93 14.72 -3.21
C LEU A 149 -6.89 14.07 -2.29
N ASP A 150 -6.66 14.70 -1.15
CA ASP A 150 -5.79 14.17 -0.11
C ASP A 150 -6.58 13.23 0.81
N THR A 151 -6.05 12.03 1.01
CA THR A 151 -6.61 10.95 1.84
C THR A 151 -5.61 10.56 2.93
N LEU A 152 -6.11 10.23 4.11
CA LEU A 152 -5.36 9.53 5.14
C LEU A 152 -5.77 8.06 5.11
N PHE A 153 -4.83 7.13 5.26
CA PHE A 153 -5.15 5.72 5.33
C PHE A 153 -4.33 5.01 6.39
N PHE A 154 -4.89 3.90 6.87
CA PHE A 154 -4.18 2.91 7.68
C PHE A 154 -4.27 1.56 7.00
N ILE A 155 -3.32 0.67 7.26
CA ILE A 155 -3.33 -0.71 6.78
C ILE A 155 -3.02 -1.59 7.98
N GLU A 156 -3.79 -2.66 8.15
CA GLU A 156 -3.49 -3.72 9.11
C GLU A 156 -3.74 -5.07 8.45
N GLY A 157 -2.87 -6.04 8.69
CA GLY A 157 -3.07 -7.36 8.10
C GLY A 157 -2.09 -8.41 8.56
N THR A 158 -2.23 -9.58 7.93
CA THR A 158 -1.38 -10.73 8.21
C THR A 158 -1.04 -11.48 6.93
N GLY A 159 0.12 -12.10 6.90
CA GLY A 159 0.63 -12.74 5.70
C GLY A 159 1.87 -13.56 5.94
N HIS A 160 2.48 -13.99 4.85
CA HIS A 160 3.72 -14.75 4.86
C HIS A 160 4.69 -14.16 3.85
N LEU A 161 5.96 -14.12 4.24
CA LEU A 161 7.07 -13.95 3.32
C LEU A 161 7.85 -15.26 3.23
N ASN A 162 8.27 -15.59 2.02
CA ASN A 162 9.08 -16.74 1.66
C ASN A 162 10.38 -16.22 1.04
N ARG A 163 11.46 -16.94 1.30
CA ARG A 163 12.78 -16.66 0.74
C ARG A 163 13.40 -17.93 0.19
#